data_AF-D5E883-F1
#
_entry.id   AF-D5E883-F1
#
_cell.length_a   1.000
_cell.length_b   1.000
_cell.length_c   1.000
_cell.angle_alpha   90.00
_cell.angle_beta   90.00
_cell.angle_gamma   90.00
#
_symmetry.space_group_name_H-M   'P 1'
#
loop_
_entity.id
_entity.type
_entity.pdbx_description
1 polymer ?
#
loop_
_entity_poly.entity_id
_entity_poly.type
_entity_poly.pdbx_seq_one_letter_code
_entity_poly.pdbx_strand_id
1 'polypeptide(L)'
;MKEKEYRSLILKDLEKQVLDSSSISIHDLVVEIACTGFRCSGCGRCCTFSTGDNSVLLTYFDIGNLKKSGNIDTIEPTVAEENMFLADTEGNVHTFGWRLKRKTNGECVFLGDAGCTIYPFRPLLCRTYPFYIAEGKMEISECGGKGGFLPFYHARRLANEVLQRYIIELRDTLMTYRHFNEGLLFLVSRPAADYKMIVHDSRGKWKPDEI
;
A
#
# COMPACT_ATOMS: atom_id res chain seq x y z
N MET A 1 -3.81 22.39 -20.01
CA MET A 1 -5.25 22.53 -19.68
C MET A 1 -5.84 21.20 -19.22
N LYS A 2 -5.69 20.12 -20.00
CA LYS A 2 -6.22 18.77 -19.66
C LYS A 2 -5.72 18.15 -18.36
N GLU A 3 -4.45 18.32 -18.00
CA GLU A 3 -3.85 17.69 -16.81
C GLU A 3 -4.37 18.26 -15.48
N LYS A 4 -4.54 19.60 -15.41
CA LYS A 4 -5.13 20.26 -14.23
C LYS A 4 -6.60 19.88 -14.03
N GLU A 5 -7.34 19.74 -15.13
CA GLU A 5 -8.74 19.27 -15.10
C GLU A 5 -8.84 17.81 -14.66
N TYR A 6 -7.99 16.93 -15.20
CA TYR A 6 -7.93 15.53 -14.80
C TYR A 6 -7.58 15.34 -13.32
N ARG A 7 -6.58 16.08 -12.84
CA ARG A 7 -6.23 16.08 -11.41
C ARG A 7 -7.37 16.60 -10.53
N SER A 8 -8.08 17.63 -10.97
CA SER A 8 -9.27 18.14 -10.27
C SER A 8 -10.37 17.07 -10.15
N LEU A 9 -10.57 16.28 -11.21
CA LEU A 9 -11.51 15.16 -11.19
C LEU A 9 -11.09 14.05 -10.22
N ILE A 10 -9.81 13.63 -10.25
CA ILE A 10 -9.27 12.64 -9.30
C ILE A 10 -9.45 13.11 -7.86
N LEU A 11 -9.10 14.36 -7.55
CA LEU A 11 -9.23 14.91 -6.20
C LEU A 11 -10.68 14.89 -5.72
N LYS A 12 -11.64 15.30 -6.56
CA LYS A 12 -13.07 15.25 -6.23
C LYS A 12 -13.56 13.83 -5.98
N ASP A 13 -13.11 12.87 -6.79
CA ASP A 13 -13.48 11.47 -6.64
C ASP A 13 -12.91 10.89 -5.33
N LEU A 14 -11.63 11.12 -5.03
CA LEU A 14 -11.00 10.71 -3.78
C LEU A 14 -11.68 11.36 -2.56
N GLU A 15 -12.01 12.64 -2.63
CA GLU A 15 -12.76 13.34 -1.56
C GLU A 15 -14.11 12.67 -1.33
N LYS A 16 -14.85 12.35 -2.40
CA LYS A 16 -16.11 11.62 -2.31
C LYS A 16 -15.91 10.24 -1.68
N GLN A 17 -14.91 9.47 -2.10
CA GLN A 17 -14.62 8.15 -1.52
C GLN A 17 -14.28 8.23 -0.02
N VAL A 18 -13.53 9.26 0.40
CA VAL A 18 -13.26 9.52 1.83
C VAL A 18 -14.54 9.82 2.59
N LEU A 19 -15.44 10.65 2.05
CA LEU A 19 -16.75 10.91 2.66
C LEU A 19 -17.60 9.62 2.75
N ASP A 20 -17.70 8.89 1.65
CA ASP A 20 -18.50 7.66 1.56
C ASP A 20 -17.98 6.55 2.48
N SER A 21 -16.67 6.53 2.79
CA SER A 21 -16.08 5.57 3.72
C SER A 21 -16.73 5.56 5.11
N SER A 22 -17.31 6.69 5.53
CA SER A 22 -18.05 6.80 6.80
C SER A 22 -19.39 6.06 6.80
N SER A 23 -19.93 5.77 5.62
CA SER A 23 -21.19 5.03 5.43
C SER A 23 -20.98 3.53 5.32
N ILE A 24 -19.72 3.05 5.30
CA ILE A 24 -19.43 1.63 5.23
C ILE A 24 -19.87 0.96 6.53
N SER A 25 -20.81 0.02 6.42
CA SER A 25 -21.38 -0.72 7.54
C SER A 25 -20.34 -1.66 8.14
N ILE A 26 -19.81 -1.31 9.31
CA ILE A 26 -18.89 -2.18 10.06
C ILE A 26 -19.54 -3.54 10.37
N HIS A 27 -20.86 -3.56 10.58
CA HIS A 27 -21.61 -4.79 10.83
C HIS A 27 -21.50 -5.76 9.65
N ASP A 28 -21.68 -5.25 8.43
CA ASP A 28 -21.68 -6.09 7.23
C ASP A 28 -20.27 -6.62 6.95
N LEU A 29 -19.24 -5.79 7.15
CA LEU A 29 -17.85 -6.24 7.11
C LEU A 29 -17.56 -7.35 8.14
N VAL A 30 -18.11 -7.25 9.36
CA VAL A 30 -17.95 -8.30 10.39
C VAL A 30 -18.57 -9.61 9.92
N VAL A 31 -19.80 -9.56 9.38
CA VAL A 31 -20.52 -10.76 8.91
C VAL A 31 -19.73 -11.42 7.78
N GLU A 32 -19.28 -10.66 6.79
CA GLU A 32 -18.52 -11.18 5.65
C GLU A 32 -17.18 -11.82 6.07
N ILE A 33 -16.43 -11.15 6.95
CA ILE A 33 -15.17 -11.70 7.50
C ILE A 33 -15.43 -12.97 8.31
N ALA A 34 -16.47 -13.00 9.14
CA ALA A 34 -16.83 -14.17 9.93
C ALA A 34 -17.19 -15.37 9.02
N CYS A 35 -18.00 -15.14 7.98
CA CYS A 35 -18.39 -16.15 6.99
C CYS A 35 -17.19 -16.68 6.20
N THR A 36 -16.15 -15.87 5.98
CA THR A 36 -14.92 -16.31 5.32
C THR A 36 -14.15 -17.34 6.15
N GLY A 37 -14.29 -17.30 7.48
CA GLY A 37 -13.65 -18.28 8.36
C GLY A 37 -12.12 -18.20 8.35
N PHE A 38 -11.56 -17.02 8.10
CA PHE A 38 -10.13 -16.86 7.89
C PHE A 38 -9.30 -17.03 9.18
N ARG A 39 -8.24 -17.82 9.10
CA ARG A 39 -7.17 -17.88 10.10
C ARG A 39 -5.81 -17.95 9.42
N CYS A 40 -4.96 -16.94 9.68
CA CYS A 40 -3.57 -16.98 9.22
C CYS A 40 -2.81 -18.11 9.93
N SER A 41 -2.20 -19.01 9.15
CA SER A 41 -1.35 -20.09 9.64
C SER A 41 0.13 -19.71 9.79
N GLY A 42 0.50 -18.48 9.42
CA GLY A 42 1.90 -18.05 9.40
C GLY A 42 2.74 -18.70 8.30
N CYS A 43 2.11 -19.30 7.28
CA CYS A 43 2.80 -20.09 6.24
C CYS A 43 3.77 -19.33 5.32
N GLY A 44 3.85 -18.00 5.39
CA GLY A 44 4.77 -17.20 4.57
C GLY A 44 4.41 -17.06 3.09
N ARG A 45 3.38 -17.76 2.57
CA ARG A 45 3.04 -17.74 1.13
C ARG A 45 2.77 -16.35 0.55
N CYS A 46 2.09 -15.47 1.29
CA CYS A 46 1.87 -14.08 0.85
C CYS A 46 3.14 -13.22 0.87
N CYS A 47 4.21 -13.69 1.51
CA CYS A 47 5.52 -13.05 1.55
C CYS A 47 6.45 -13.58 0.44
N THR A 48 6.05 -14.61 -0.29
CA THR A 48 6.84 -15.27 -1.36
C THR A 48 6.25 -14.95 -2.74
N PHE A 49 7.10 -14.86 -3.77
CA PHE A 49 6.69 -14.55 -5.15
C PHE A 49 5.86 -15.66 -5.83
N SER A 50 5.77 -16.86 -5.24
CA SER A 50 5.05 -18.00 -5.83
C SER A 50 3.53 -17.79 -5.97
N THR A 51 2.97 -16.71 -5.43
CA THR A 51 1.54 -16.37 -5.51
C THR A 51 1.26 -15.09 -6.31
N GLY A 52 2.22 -14.59 -7.10
CA GLY A 52 2.10 -13.34 -7.86
C GLY A 52 2.82 -12.16 -7.20
N ASP A 53 2.36 -10.94 -7.46
CA ASP A 53 2.97 -9.72 -6.91
C ASP A 53 2.75 -9.61 -5.40
N ASN A 54 3.78 -9.91 -4.61
CA ASN A 54 3.80 -9.78 -3.15
C ASN A 54 4.24 -8.37 -2.69
N SER A 55 3.93 -7.32 -3.46
CA SER A 55 4.34 -5.94 -3.15
C SER A 55 3.58 -5.44 -1.94
N VAL A 56 4.31 -5.00 -0.92
CA VAL A 56 3.72 -4.40 0.27
C VAL A 56 3.89 -2.89 0.17
N LEU A 57 2.89 -2.22 -0.40
CA LEU A 57 2.82 -0.76 -0.43
C LEU A 57 2.69 -0.21 1.00
N LEU A 58 3.30 0.93 1.23
CA LEU A 58 3.40 1.56 2.55
C LEU A 58 2.71 2.91 2.55
N THR A 59 1.85 3.11 3.54
CA THR A 59 1.23 4.40 3.84
C THR A 59 2.12 5.22 4.78
N TYR A 60 1.78 6.50 5.01
CA TYR A 60 2.44 7.31 6.04
C TYR A 60 2.45 6.63 7.43
N PHE A 61 1.41 5.86 7.75
CA PHE A 61 1.29 5.15 9.03
C PHE A 61 2.30 4.01 9.12
N ASP A 62 2.48 3.25 8.03
CA ASP A 62 3.43 2.14 7.97
C ASP A 62 4.87 2.64 8.09
N ILE A 63 5.20 3.72 7.36
CA ILE A 63 6.53 4.33 7.41
C ILE A 63 6.83 4.84 8.83
N GLY A 64 5.86 5.48 9.48
CA GLY A 64 5.99 5.90 10.88
C GLY A 64 6.23 4.73 11.84
N ASN A 65 5.57 3.59 11.63
CA ASN A 65 5.76 2.39 12.46
C ASN A 65 7.11 1.71 12.22
N LEU A 66 7.56 1.62 10.96
CA LEU A 66 8.87 1.08 10.59
C LEU A 66 10.01 1.95 11.14
N LYS A 67 9.84 3.29 11.12
CA LYS A 67 10.78 4.21 11.75
C LYS A 67 10.89 3.98 13.26
N LYS A 68 9.76 3.83 13.96
CA LYS A 68 9.73 3.54 15.40
C LYS A 68 10.33 2.20 15.77
N SER A 69 10.23 1.19 14.90
CA SER A 69 10.80 -0.14 15.13
C SER A 69 12.26 -0.27 14.69
N GLY A 70 12.87 0.80 14.15
CA GLY A 70 14.26 0.79 13.68
C GLY A 70 14.48 0.08 12.35
N ASN A 71 13.43 -0.06 11.52
CA ASN A 71 13.47 -0.78 10.24
C ASN A 71 13.23 0.16 9.04
N ILE A 72 13.59 1.44 9.14
CA ILE A 72 13.34 2.41 8.07
C ILE A 72 14.14 2.10 6.80
N ASP A 73 15.31 1.47 6.95
CA ASP A 73 16.19 1.02 5.87
C ASP A 73 15.62 -0.13 5.03
N THR A 74 14.47 -0.69 5.43
CA THR A 74 13.81 -1.81 4.74
C THR A 74 12.79 -1.37 3.69
N ILE A 75 12.65 -0.07 3.44
CA ILE A 75 11.71 0.47 2.44
C ILE A 75 12.45 0.91 1.18
N GLU A 76 11.77 0.86 0.04
CA GLU A 76 12.27 1.33 -1.26
C GLU A 76 11.15 2.06 -2.03
N PRO A 77 11.51 2.94 -2.98
CA PRO A 77 10.51 3.56 -3.84
C PRO A 77 9.73 2.52 -4.64
N THR A 78 8.46 2.81 -4.93
CA THR A 78 7.70 2.00 -5.89
C THR A 78 8.29 2.15 -7.29
N VAL A 79 8.07 1.14 -8.14
CA VAL A 79 8.45 1.17 -9.56
C VAL A 79 7.17 0.99 -10.36
N ALA A 80 6.86 1.92 -11.26
CA ALA A 80 5.58 1.96 -11.98
C ALA A 80 5.39 0.72 -12.87
N GLU A 81 6.35 0.46 -13.76
CA GLU A 81 6.40 -0.73 -14.62
C GLU A 81 7.87 -1.06 -14.94
N GLU A 82 8.16 -2.32 -15.32
CA GLU A 82 9.50 -2.71 -15.75
C GLU A 82 9.93 -1.86 -16.95
N ASN A 83 11.01 -1.09 -16.77
CA ASN A 83 11.63 -0.24 -17.79
C ASN A 83 10.80 0.95 -18.28
N MET A 84 9.78 1.40 -17.52
CA MET A 84 9.07 2.65 -17.81
C MET A 84 9.15 3.61 -16.62
N PHE A 85 9.58 4.84 -16.90
CA PHE A 85 9.81 5.87 -15.89
C PHE A 85 9.04 7.14 -16.24
N LEU A 86 8.55 7.84 -15.22
CA LEU A 86 8.01 9.18 -15.38
C LEU A 86 9.17 10.16 -15.14
N ALA A 87 9.59 10.87 -16.19
CA ALA A 87 10.68 11.82 -16.11
C ALA A 87 10.20 13.27 -16.29
N ASP A 88 10.81 14.21 -15.58
CA ASP A 88 10.60 15.65 -15.82
C ASP A 88 11.50 16.18 -16.96
N THR A 89 11.40 17.48 -17.25
CA THR A 89 12.22 18.14 -18.27
C THR A 89 13.70 18.26 -17.91
N GLU A 90 14.05 18.05 -16.64
CA GLU A 90 15.44 18.05 -16.15
C GLU A 90 16.05 16.64 -16.19
N GLY A 91 15.26 15.61 -16.53
CA GLY A 91 15.68 14.22 -16.58
C GLY A 91 15.58 13.48 -15.24
N ASN A 92 15.01 14.10 -14.20
CA ASN A 92 14.75 13.43 -12.92
C ASN A 92 13.61 12.43 -13.07
N VAL A 93 13.69 11.32 -12.35
CA VAL A 93 12.67 10.27 -12.36
C VAL A 93 11.76 10.44 -11.14
N HIS A 94 10.45 10.42 -11.39
CA HIS A 94 9.43 10.52 -10.37
C HIS A 94 8.70 9.19 -10.18
N THR A 95 8.41 8.87 -8.92
CA THR A 95 7.56 7.73 -8.56
C THR A 95 6.65 8.09 -7.39
N PHE A 96 5.67 7.22 -7.11
CA PHE A 96 4.59 7.49 -6.15
C PHE A 96 4.53 6.41 -5.07
N GLY A 97 4.85 6.81 -3.85
CA GLY A 97 4.80 5.97 -2.67
C GLY A 97 6.02 5.06 -2.49
N TRP A 98 5.94 4.27 -1.44
CA TRP A 98 6.99 3.39 -0.97
C TRP A 98 6.47 1.97 -0.86
N ARG A 99 7.39 1.00 -0.92
CA ARG A 99 7.10 -0.40 -0.63
C ARG A 99 8.16 -1.00 0.27
N LEU A 100 7.87 -2.15 0.86
CA LEU A 100 8.92 -2.97 1.47
C LEU A 100 9.90 -3.48 0.41
N LYS A 101 11.19 -3.45 0.75
CA LYS A 101 12.24 -4.13 0.00
C LYS A 101 11.96 -5.60 -0.14
N ARG A 102 12.48 -6.16 -1.22
CA ARG A 102 12.54 -7.60 -1.43
C ARG A 102 13.98 -8.08 -1.34
N LYS A 103 14.13 -9.34 -0.92
CA LYS A 103 15.37 -10.08 -1.09
C LYS A 103 15.61 -10.35 -2.57
N THR A 104 16.84 -10.76 -2.90
CA THR A 104 17.23 -11.14 -4.27
C THR A 104 16.41 -12.29 -4.85
N ASN A 105 15.85 -13.17 -4.00
CA ASN A 105 14.96 -14.27 -4.40
C ASN A 105 13.48 -13.85 -4.55
N GLY A 106 13.16 -12.55 -4.42
CA GLY A 106 11.80 -12.02 -4.54
C GLY A 106 10.95 -12.11 -3.28
N GLU A 107 11.45 -12.69 -2.19
CA GLU A 107 10.74 -12.72 -0.91
C GLU A 107 10.72 -11.36 -0.23
N CYS A 108 9.74 -11.16 0.65
CA CYS A 108 9.72 -10.03 1.57
C CYS A 108 11.01 -10.00 2.42
N VAL A 109 11.60 -8.82 2.59
CA VAL A 109 12.79 -8.59 3.43
C VAL A 109 12.67 -9.12 4.85
N PHE A 110 11.44 -9.20 5.39
CA PHE A 110 11.18 -9.69 6.76
C PHE A 110 10.79 -11.17 6.86
N LEU A 111 10.79 -11.92 5.76
CA LEU A 111 10.53 -13.35 5.83
C LEU A 111 11.77 -14.08 6.35
N GLY A 112 11.72 -14.63 7.56
CA GLY A 112 12.73 -15.54 8.10
C GLY A 112 12.24 -16.99 8.15
N ASP A 113 13.10 -17.89 8.60
CA ASP A 113 12.80 -19.34 8.67
C ASP A 113 11.58 -19.66 9.55
N ALA A 114 11.36 -18.87 10.60
CA ALA A 114 10.23 -18.98 11.51
C ALA A 114 9.04 -18.06 11.15
N GLY A 115 9.06 -17.44 9.96
CA GLY A 115 8.03 -16.50 9.50
C GLY A 115 8.45 -15.03 9.60
N CYS A 116 7.47 -14.13 9.70
CA CYS A 116 7.72 -12.68 9.65
C CYS A 116 8.46 -12.19 10.91
N THR A 117 9.66 -11.64 10.73
CA THR A 117 10.53 -11.18 11.84
C THR A 117 10.04 -9.90 12.52
N ILE A 118 9.12 -9.17 11.89
CA ILE A 118 8.50 -7.95 12.44
C ILE A 118 7.00 -8.12 12.70
N TYR A 119 6.53 -9.32 13.04
CA TYR A 119 5.09 -9.63 13.15
C TYR A 119 4.26 -8.59 13.95
N PRO A 120 4.73 -8.04 15.08
CA PRO A 120 4.01 -6.99 15.83
C PRO A 120 3.95 -5.63 15.13
N PHE A 121 4.90 -5.35 14.22
CA PHE A 121 5.06 -4.09 13.48
C PHE A 121 4.69 -4.22 12.00
N ARG A 122 4.01 -5.30 11.61
CA ARG A 122 3.59 -5.53 10.22
C ARG A 122 2.86 -4.31 9.65
N PRO A 123 3.12 -3.95 8.38
CA PRO A 123 2.33 -2.94 7.67
C PRO A 123 0.84 -3.28 7.64
N LEU A 124 -0.01 -2.28 7.45
CA LEU A 124 -1.48 -2.40 7.42
C LEU A 124 -1.93 -3.49 6.44
N LEU A 125 -1.37 -3.51 5.23
CA LEU A 125 -1.66 -4.55 4.23
C LEU A 125 -1.43 -5.95 4.78
N CYS A 126 -0.29 -6.18 5.43
CA CYS A 126 0.06 -7.47 6.03
C CYS A 126 -0.80 -7.83 7.26
N ARG A 127 -1.37 -6.84 7.96
CA ARG A 127 -2.29 -7.07 9.10
C ARG A 127 -3.66 -7.50 8.63
N THR A 128 -4.17 -6.87 7.56
CA THR A 128 -5.53 -7.09 7.10
C THR A 128 -5.65 -8.20 6.06
N TYR A 129 -4.55 -8.63 5.44
CA TYR A 129 -4.55 -9.72 4.45
C TYR A 129 -5.27 -10.98 4.99
N PRO A 130 -6.20 -11.57 4.21
CA PRO A 130 -6.45 -11.34 2.79
C PRO A 130 -7.50 -10.27 2.47
N PHE A 131 -7.98 -9.53 3.46
CA PHE A 131 -9.07 -8.58 3.32
C PHE A 131 -8.57 -7.17 2.97
N TYR A 132 -9.26 -6.54 2.03
CA TYR A 132 -9.11 -5.12 1.69
C TYR A 132 -10.46 -4.56 1.25
N ILE A 133 -10.54 -3.24 1.07
CA ILE A 133 -11.71 -2.59 0.49
C ILE A 133 -11.29 -1.93 -0.82
N ALA A 134 -12.06 -2.16 -1.87
CA ALA A 134 -11.93 -1.47 -3.14
C ALA A 134 -13.30 -0.91 -3.53
N GLU A 135 -13.35 0.36 -3.94
CA GLU A 135 -14.61 1.03 -4.34
C GLU A 135 -15.74 0.88 -3.29
N GLY A 136 -15.38 0.94 -2.01
CA GLY A 136 -16.31 0.83 -0.88
C GLY A 136 -16.85 -0.59 -0.61
N LYS A 137 -16.34 -1.62 -1.28
CA LYS A 137 -16.74 -3.03 -1.08
C LYS A 137 -15.60 -3.85 -0.52
N MET A 138 -15.92 -4.84 0.33
CA MET A 138 -14.95 -5.80 0.80
C MET A 138 -14.51 -6.70 -0.34
N GLU A 139 -13.20 -6.92 -0.40
CA GLU A 139 -12.56 -7.83 -1.34
C GLU A 139 -11.65 -8.79 -0.58
N ILE A 140 -11.47 -9.99 -1.13
CA ILE A 140 -10.75 -11.08 -0.47
C ILE A 140 -9.73 -11.71 -1.44
N SER A 141 -8.45 -11.46 -1.19
CA SER A 141 -7.37 -12.10 -1.95
C SER A 141 -7.35 -13.62 -1.79
N GLU A 142 -6.70 -14.31 -2.71
CA GLU A 142 -6.45 -15.75 -2.62
C GLU A 142 -5.64 -16.08 -1.37
N CYS A 143 -6.14 -17.01 -0.55
CA CYS A 143 -5.42 -17.46 0.65
C CYS A 143 -5.94 -18.82 1.12
N GLY A 144 -5.03 -19.77 1.36
CA GLY A 144 -5.40 -21.09 1.88
C GLY A 144 -5.84 -21.12 3.35
N GLY A 145 -5.86 -19.97 4.04
CA GLY A 145 -6.31 -19.86 5.43
C GLY A 145 -7.82 -19.68 5.61
N LYS A 146 -8.61 -19.72 4.52
CA LYS A 146 -10.07 -19.54 4.50
C LYS A 146 -10.82 -20.85 4.76
N GLY A 147 -12.11 -20.76 5.10
CA GLY A 147 -13.00 -21.93 5.26
C GLY A 147 -13.03 -22.56 6.65
N GLY A 148 -12.41 -21.92 7.64
CA GLY A 148 -12.47 -22.33 9.04
C GLY A 148 -13.62 -21.67 9.82
N PHE A 149 -13.48 -21.68 11.15
CA PHE A 149 -14.37 -20.92 12.04
C PHE A 149 -13.64 -19.67 12.55
N LEU A 150 -14.31 -18.51 12.46
CA LEU A 150 -13.80 -17.24 13.00
C LEU A 150 -14.86 -16.61 13.92
N PRO A 151 -14.59 -16.49 15.23
CA PRO A 151 -15.49 -15.82 16.16
C PRO A 151 -15.78 -14.36 15.77
N PHE A 152 -17.02 -13.91 16.00
CA PHE A 152 -17.47 -12.54 15.69
C PHE A 152 -16.59 -11.44 16.31
N TYR A 153 -16.04 -11.64 17.51
CA TYR A 153 -15.17 -10.63 18.12
C TYR A 153 -13.83 -10.48 17.37
N HIS A 154 -13.27 -11.58 16.86
CA HIS A 154 -12.08 -11.53 16.00
C HIS A 154 -12.41 -10.94 14.63
N ALA A 155 -13.55 -11.32 14.04
CA ALA A 155 -14.03 -10.74 12.80
C ALA A 155 -14.24 -9.23 12.92
N ARG A 156 -14.82 -8.76 14.04
CA ARG A 156 -14.98 -7.33 14.34
C ARG A 156 -13.65 -6.60 14.43
N ARG A 157 -12.64 -7.19 15.09
CA ARG A 157 -11.30 -6.58 15.14
C ARG A 157 -10.73 -6.41 13.73
N LEU A 158 -10.77 -7.47 12.92
CA LEU A 158 -10.29 -7.42 11.54
C LEU A 158 -11.08 -6.42 10.68
N ALA A 159 -12.40 -6.39 10.80
CA ALA A 159 -13.26 -5.44 10.08
C ALA A 159 -12.87 -3.98 10.39
N ASN A 160 -12.58 -3.66 11.65
CA ASN A 160 -12.10 -2.34 12.03
C ASN A 160 -10.72 -2.05 11.42
N GLU A 161 -9.79 -3.00 11.46
CA GLU A 161 -8.46 -2.82 10.85
C GLU A 161 -8.53 -2.65 9.33
N VAL A 162 -9.40 -3.40 8.64
CA VAL A 162 -9.64 -3.28 7.19
C VAL A 162 -10.22 -1.92 6.84
N LEU A 163 -11.25 -1.46 7.56
CA LEU A 163 -11.85 -0.15 7.33
C LEU A 163 -10.86 0.99 7.63
N GLN A 164 -10.10 0.89 8.72
CA GLN A 164 -9.06 1.87 9.04
C GLN A 164 -7.97 1.92 7.98
N ARG A 165 -7.50 0.75 7.50
CA ARG A 165 -6.55 0.67 6.39
C ARG A 165 -7.08 1.39 5.16
N TYR A 166 -8.31 1.11 4.75
CA TYR A 166 -8.93 1.75 3.58
C TYR A 166 -9.00 3.27 3.71
N ILE A 167 -9.44 3.79 4.85
CA ILE A 167 -9.50 5.23 5.12
C ILE A 167 -8.10 5.86 5.07
N ILE A 168 -7.09 5.18 5.64
CA ILE A 168 -5.69 5.64 5.62
C ILE A 168 -5.17 5.67 4.18
N GLU A 169 -5.37 4.61 3.39
CA GLU A 169 -4.94 4.54 1.99
C GLU A 169 -5.60 5.63 1.13
N LEU A 170 -6.91 5.87 1.30
CA LEU A 170 -7.61 6.96 0.60
C LEU A 170 -7.05 8.33 0.96
N ARG A 171 -6.82 8.59 2.26
CA ARG A 171 -6.25 9.87 2.73
C ARG A 171 -4.81 10.05 2.28
N ASP A 172 -4.01 9.00 2.32
CA ASP A 172 -2.62 9.00 1.87
C ASP A 172 -2.56 9.33 0.37
N THR A 173 -3.42 8.71 -0.43
CA THR A 173 -3.55 8.96 -1.87
C THR A 173 -4.03 10.39 -2.13
N LEU A 174 -5.10 10.84 -1.47
CA LEU A 174 -5.63 12.20 -1.60
C LEU A 174 -4.56 13.26 -1.29
N MET A 175 -3.81 13.07 -0.21
CA MET A 175 -2.76 14.01 0.18
C MET A 175 -1.57 13.96 -0.78
N THR A 176 -1.21 12.79 -1.31
CA THR A 176 -0.19 12.67 -2.36
C THR A 176 -0.59 13.51 -3.57
N TYR A 177 -1.84 13.37 -4.05
CA TYR A 177 -2.34 14.18 -5.16
C TYR A 177 -2.47 15.68 -4.83
N ARG A 178 -2.65 16.07 -3.57
CA ARG A 178 -2.67 17.49 -3.16
C ARG A 178 -1.26 18.09 -3.15
N HIS A 179 -0.28 17.34 -2.67
CA HIS A 179 1.12 17.80 -2.61
C HIS A 179 1.86 17.71 -3.95
N PHE A 180 1.44 16.80 -4.82
CA PHE A 180 2.03 16.68 -6.16
C PHE A 180 1.93 18.02 -6.90
N ASN A 181 3.04 18.67 -7.22
CA ASN A 181 3.02 19.98 -7.88
C ASN A 181 4.06 20.07 -9.00
N GLU A 182 4.52 18.92 -9.46
CA GLU A 182 5.51 18.84 -10.52
C GLU A 182 4.92 19.30 -11.85
N GLY A 183 5.82 19.72 -12.73
CA GLY A 183 5.48 20.08 -14.11
C GLY A 183 5.09 18.85 -14.92
N LEU A 184 5.13 19.01 -16.25
CA LEU A 184 4.79 17.93 -17.16
C LEU A 184 5.79 16.77 -17.00
N LEU A 185 5.27 15.57 -16.71
CA LEU A 185 6.03 14.34 -16.69
C LEU A 185 5.84 13.56 -18.00
N PHE A 186 6.90 12.90 -18.44
CA PHE A 186 6.92 12.12 -19.68
C PHE A 186 7.29 10.67 -19.38
N LEU A 187 6.62 9.75 -20.06
CA LEU A 187 7.02 8.34 -20.03
C LEU A 187 8.30 8.17 -20.85
N VAL A 188 9.35 7.66 -20.22
CA VAL A 188 10.64 7.35 -20.85
C VAL A 188 11.04 5.90 -20.55
N SER A 189 11.61 5.23 -21.55
CA SER A 189 12.13 3.86 -21.38
C SER A 189 13.59 3.81 -20.93
N ARG A 190 14.30 4.95 -21.03
CA ARG A 190 15.69 5.12 -20.62
C ARG A 190 15.85 6.50 -19.98
N PRO A 191 15.89 6.59 -18.64
CA PRO A 191 16.14 7.85 -17.96
C PRO A 191 17.61 8.29 -18.18
N ALA A 192 17.92 9.55 -17.88
CA ALA A 192 19.28 10.08 -17.94
C ALA A 192 20.23 9.28 -17.03
N ALA A 193 21.50 9.06 -17.40
CA ALA A 193 22.39 8.21 -16.61
C ALA A 193 22.63 8.72 -15.17
N ASP A 194 22.46 10.03 -14.96
CA ASP A 194 22.64 10.76 -13.72
C ASP A 194 21.31 11.27 -13.13
N TYR A 195 20.18 10.65 -13.50
CA TYR A 195 18.87 11.04 -12.99
C TYR A 195 18.82 11.01 -11.46
N LYS A 196 18.09 11.96 -10.87
CA LYS A 196 17.71 11.90 -9.45
C LYS A 196 16.34 11.24 -9.33
N MET A 197 16.21 10.29 -8.40
CA MET A 197 14.91 9.72 -8.04
C MET A 197 14.19 10.65 -7.07
N ILE A 198 12.94 10.97 -7.38
CA ILE A 198 12.04 11.79 -6.57
C ILE A 198 10.80 10.95 -6.24
N VAL A 199 10.57 10.73 -4.95
CA VAL A 199 9.43 9.95 -4.47
C VAL A 199 8.37 10.88 -3.90
N HIS A 200 7.14 10.75 -4.39
CA HIS A 200 5.98 11.50 -3.92
C HIS A 200 5.13 10.65 -2.99
N ASP A 201 4.77 11.19 -1.83
CA ASP A 201 3.77 10.59 -0.94
C ASP A 201 2.92 11.67 -0.24
N SER A 202 2.07 11.25 0.69
CA SER A 202 1.18 12.15 1.42
C SER A 202 1.90 13.18 2.28
N ARG A 203 3.20 13.01 2.55
CA ARG A 203 4.01 13.90 3.38
C ARG A 203 4.81 14.90 2.55
N GLY A 204 4.89 14.69 1.23
CA GLY A 204 5.54 15.60 0.28
C GLY A 204 6.40 14.86 -0.74
N LYS A 205 7.53 15.46 -1.08
CA LYS A 205 8.52 14.88 -2.00
C LYS A 205 9.84 14.63 -1.31
N TRP A 206 10.49 13.53 -1.70
CA TRP A 206 11.65 12.99 -1.00
C TRP A 206 12.70 12.52 -2.00
N LYS A 207 13.98 12.67 -1.65
CA LYS A 207 14.99 11.75 -2.19
C LYS A 207 15.00 10.46 -1.36
N PRO A 208 15.30 9.29 -1.96
CA PRO A 208 15.33 8.01 -1.25
C PRO A 208 16.16 7.98 0.05
N ASP A 209 17.23 8.78 0.12
CA ASP A 209 18.15 8.89 1.24
C ASP A 209 17.68 9.86 2.35
N GLU A 210 16.57 10.58 2.16
CA GLU A 210 16.10 11.65 3.05
C GLU A 210 14.89 11.26 3.95
N ILE A 211 14.48 9.98 3.98
CA ILE A 211 13.25 9.49 4.65
C ILE A 211 13.37 9.19 6.17
#